data_AF-A0A2A4U5A7-F1
#
_entry.id   AF-A0A2A4U5A7-F1
#
_cell.length_a   1.000
_cell.length_b   1.000
_cell.length_c   1.000
_cell.angle_alpha   90.00
_cell.angle_beta   90.00
_cell.angle_gamma   90.00
#
_symmetry.space_group_name_H-M   'P 1'
#
loop_
_entity.id
_entity.type
_entity.pdbx_description
1 polymer ?
#
loop_
_entity_poly.entity_id
_entity_poly.type
_entity_poly.pdbx_seq_one_letter_code
_entity_poly.pdbx_strand_id
1 'polypeptide(L)'
;MAANKIIADIDAIIRCEPGYPIEEMSRLIEAGNDSVPELKAALLAGLHEEHEAVLHLTVVLGEIQTPVGISLLADMLKTDCGEFVLDAAAEALGKIGEPAIPMLRDMIANELTETAYWAVGALGYMKTQLAREDFVGALGNHLDLAGLAAMYLADLDNKEDVATLYTTYQELSEFDDAIPNFEEAIRHLAGSERYPDIERRESNWRTRWRYRPSGEWTPMLSPLIIGHVLRENPVKVNVKLKSLDKILSRPKDTIAGSDAWCQHCGEEILSPYGVPVCPETAYGGTLYGEDVLKRHLSARRATIPAALNQMDQLVIETISGWSGLSERERDCWRLEHSSLEFLMLDGANTLEEGVARIREIRQNIGSYWKLPRAEFHDESLLKKQFLLKLGLSLDEQKKDCKTVGRNDTCPCGSGRKFKKCCGR
;
A
#
# COMPACT_ATOMS: atom_id res chain seq x y z
N MET A 1 -21.94 -19.10 23.86
CA MET A 1 -22.34 -17.96 23.00
C MET A 1 -21.13 -17.30 22.35
N ALA A 2 -20.06 -16.97 23.09
CA ALA A 2 -18.84 -16.39 22.51
C ALA A 2 -18.17 -17.28 21.45
N ALA A 3 -17.93 -18.57 21.75
CA ALA A 3 -17.35 -19.52 20.79
C ALA A 3 -18.17 -19.63 19.49
N ASN A 4 -19.51 -19.64 19.58
CA ASN A 4 -20.36 -19.68 18.38
C ASN A 4 -20.22 -18.42 17.51
N LYS A 5 -19.89 -17.27 18.12
CA LYS A 5 -19.66 -16.02 17.38
C LYS A 5 -18.28 -16.03 16.70
N ILE A 6 -17.24 -16.50 17.39
CA ILE A 6 -15.89 -16.68 16.82
C ILE A 6 -15.94 -17.59 15.60
N ILE A 7 -16.59 -18.75 15.71
CA ILE A 7 -16.76 -19.68 14.58
C ILE A 7 -17.52 -19.01 13.44
N ALA A 8 -18.59 -18.26 13.72
CA ALA A 8 -19.34 -17.55 12.69
C ALA A 8 -18.53 -16.47 11.97
N ASP A 9 -17.65 -15.75 12.70
CA ASP A 9 -16.75 -14.76 12.13
C ASP A 9 -15.67 -15.40 11.24
N ILE A 10 -15.07 -16.51 11.67
CA ILE A 10 -14.11 -17.31 10.86
C ILE A 10 -14.78 -17.82 9.59
N ASP A 11 -15.96 -18.42 9.73
CA ASP A 11 -16.78 -18.92 8.63
C ASP A 11 -17.14 -17.81 7.61
N ALA A 12 -17.34 -16.58 8.09
CA ALA A 12 -17.62 -15.43 7.23
C ALA A 12 -16.36 -14.97 6.48
N ILE A 13 -15.18 -15.02 7.11
CA ILE A 13 -13.89 -14.75 6.45
C ILE A 13 -13.62 -15.78 5.34
N ILE A 14 -13.81 -17.07 5.65
CA ILE A 14 -13.62 -18.18 4.69
C ILE A 14 -14.50 -18.00 3.45
N ARG A 15 -15.76 -17.60 3.64
CA ARG A 15 -16.71 -17.39 2.54
C ARG A 15 -16.64 -16.00 1.90
N CYS A 16 -15.68 -15.17 2.28
CA CYS A 16 -15.59 -13.80 1.76
C CYS A 16 -15.06 -13.84 0.32
N GLU A 17 -15.95 -13.78 -0.66
CA GLU A 17 -15.56 -13.64 -2.08
C GLU A 17 -16.40 -12.57 -2.79
N PRO A 18 -15.79 -11.55 -3.44
CA PRO A 18 -14.48 -10.94 -3.16
C PRO A 18 -14.59 -9.80 -2.11
N GLY A 19 -13.58 -9.62 -1.26
CA GLY A 19 -13.54 -8.48 -0.33
C GLY A 19 -12.51 -8.59 0.79
N TYR A 20 -12.47 -7.59 1.66
CA TYR A 20 -11.59 -7.56 2.83
C TYR A 20 -12.46 -7.55 4.11
N PRO A 21 -12.59 -8.67 4.84
CA PRO A 21 -13.56 -8.86 5.94
C PRO A 21 -13.11 -8.17 7.25
N ILE A 22 -12.88 -6.85 7.19
CA ILE A 22 -12.36 -6.05 8.31
C ILE A 22 -13.20 -6.19 9.57
N GLU A 23 -14.52 -6.27 9.43
CA GLU A 23 -15.42 -6.29 10.59
C GLU A 23 -15.31 -7.62 11.35
N GLU A 24 -15.28 -8.75 10.64
CA GLU A 24 -15.05 -10.09 11.19
C GLU A 24 -13.66 -10.17 11.81
N MET A 25 -12.62 -9.74 11.07
CA MET A 25 -11.25 -9.71 11.56
C MET A 25 -11.11 -8.86 12.83
N SER A 26 -11.74 -7.68 12.87
CA SER A 26 -11.72 -6.80 14.04
C SER A 26 -12.33 -7.48 15.26
N ARG A 27 -13.46 -8.18 15.10
CA ARG A 27 -14.12 -8.91 16.20
C ARG A 27 -13.28 -10.07 16.72
N LEU A 28 -12.55 -10.77 15.84
CA LEU A 28 -11.63 -11.84 16.24
C LEU A 28 -10.41 -11.26 16.99
N ILE A 29 -9.84 -10.17 16.50
CA ILE A 29 -8.74 -9.45 17.17
C ILE A 29 -9.19 -8.96 18.56
N GLU A 30 -10.39 -8.39 18.68
CA GLU A 30 -10.98 -7.94 19.95
C GLU A 30 -11.23 -9.12 20.92
N ALA A 31 -11.58 -10.30 20.41
CA ALA A 31 -11.68 -11.51 21.22
C ALA A 31 -10.31 -12.01 21.71
N GLY A 32 -9.22 -11.60 21.08
CA GLY A 32 -7.86 -11.88 21.50
C GLY A 32 -7.58 -13.38 21.62
N ASN A 33 -6.97 -13.78 22.74
CA ASN A 33 -6.59 -15.18 23.00
C ASN A 33 -7.77 -16.16 22.98
N ASP A 34 -9.01 -15.70 23.21
CA ASP A 34 -10.19 -16.57 23.18
C ASP A 34 -10.52 -17.07 21.77
N SER A 35 -10.05 -16.38 20.72
CA SER A 35 -10.25 -16.79 19.31
C SER A 35 -9.17 -17.72 18.77
N VAL A 36 -8.02 -17.81 19.45
CA VAL A 36 -6.82 -18.52 18.97
C VAL A 36 -7.04 -20.02 18.75
N PRO A 37 -7.76 -20.77 19.61
CA PRO A 37 -8.00 -22.20 19.38
C PRO A 37 -8.74 -22.46 18.06
N GLU A 38 -9.78 -21.69 17.78
CA GLU A 38 -10.60 -21.80 16.57
C GLU A 38 -9.84 -21.30 15.33
N LEU A 39 -9.08 -20.19 15.44
CA LEU A 39 -8.20 -19.72 14.37
C LEU A 39 -7.18 -20.77 13.97
N LYS A 40 -6.52 -21.40 14.96
CA LYS A 40 -5.56 -22.48 14.74
C LYS A 40 -6.22 -23.69 14.09
N ALA A 41 -7.43 -24.07 14.54
CA ALA A 41 -8.17 -25.17 13.94
C ALA A 41 -8.50 -24.90 12.47
N ALA A 42 -8.93 -23.67 12.14
CA ALA A 42 -9.24 -23.27 10.77
C ALA A 42 -7.99 -23.28 9.87
N LEU A 43 -6.88 -22.67 10.32
CA LEU A 43 -5.61 -22.66 9.57
C LEU A 43 -5.04 -24.07 9.34
N LEU A 44 -5.19 -24.98 10.30
CA LEU A 44 -4.75 -26.38 10.18
C LEU A 44 -5.69 -27.26 9.36
N ALA A 45 -6.93 -26.82 9.09
CA ALA A 45 -7.90 -27.60 8.33
C ALA A 45 -7.57 -27.72 6.83
N GLY A 46 -6.42 -27.19 6.39
CA GLY A 46 -5.92 -27.36 5.03
C GLY A 46 -6.60 -26.43 4.03
N LEU A 47 -6.79 -25.16 4.40
CA LEU A 47 -7.29 -24.07 3.53
C LEU A 47 -6.33 -23.72 2.37
N HIS A 48 -5.53 -24.67 1.90
CA HIS A 48 -4.45 -24.47 0.93
C HIS A 48 -4.96 -23.96 -0.44
N GLU A 49 -6.22 -24.22 -0.78
CA GLU A 49 -6.85 -23.71 -2.01
C GLU A 49 -7.51 -22.32 -1.82
N GLU A 50 -7.62 -21.84 -0.58
CA GLU A 50 -8.28 -20.56 -0.22
C GLU A 50 -7.27 -19.52 0.28
N HIS A 51 -6.34 -19.10 -0.59
CA HIS A 51 -5.23 -18.21 -0.23
C HIS A 51 -5.65 -16.92 0.50
N GLU A 52 -6.79 -16.32 0.16
CA GLU A 52 -7.31 -15.11 0.82
C GLU A 52 -7.76 -15.37 2.26
N ALA A 53 -8.46 -16.48 2.50
CA ALA A 53 -8.91 -16.85 3.84
C ALA A 53 -7.70 -17.13 4.74
N VAL A 54 -6.70 -17.87 4.24
CA VAL A 54 -5.45 -18.12 4.97
C VAL A 54 -4.75 -16.80 5.29
N LEU A 55 -4.64 -15.89 4.32
CA LEU A 55 -4.05 -14.57 4.53
C LEU A 55 -4.76 -13.81 5.66
N HIS A 56 -6.08 -13.67 5.59
CA HIS A 56 -6.85 -12.92 6.60
C HIS A 56 -6.73 -13.52 7.99
N LEU A 57 -6.82 -14.85 8.13
CA LEU A 57 -6.70 -15.52 9.42
C LEU A 57 -5.28 -15.41 10.00
N THR A 58 -4.25 -15.46 9.16
CA THR A 58 -2.85 -15.20 9.57
C THR A 58 -2.64 -13.78 10.05
N VAL A 59 -3.21 -12.79 9.35
CA VAL A 59 -3.19 -11.39 9.77
C VAL A 59 -3.84 -11.22 11.13
N VAL A 60 -5.02 -11.81 11.35
CA VAL A 60 -5.70 -11.79 12.66
C VAL A 60 -4.80 -12.37 13.76
N LEU A 61 -4.17 -13.52 13.52
CA LEU A 61 -3.27 -14.13 14.51
C LEU A 61 -2.07 -13.23 14.85
N GLY A 62 -1.50 -12.54 13.84
CA GLY A 62 -0.43 -11.56 14.03
C GLY A 62 -0.86 -10.34 14.85
N GLU A 63 -2.06 -9.82 14.61
CA GLU A 63 -2.63 -8.69 15.36
C GLU A 63 -2.98 -9.04 16.81
N ILE A 64 -3.31 -10.30 17.10
CA ILE A 64 -3.51 -10.80 18.47
C ILE A 64 -2.18 -10.83 19.25
N GLN A 65 -1.03 -10.94 18.56
CA GLN A 65 0.32 -10.93 19.14
C GLN A 65 0.54 -11.99 20.23
N THR A 66 -0.07 -13.16 20.07
CA THR A 66 0.01 -14.25 21.05
C THR A 66 1.20 -15.18 20.81
N PRO A 67 2.05 -15.44 21.83
CA PRO A 67 3.15 -16.41 21.70
C PRO A 67 2.69 -17.84 21.37
N VAL A 68 1.42 -18.18 21.64
CA VAL A 68 0.84 -19.49 21.31
C VAL A 68 0.81 -19.73 19.79
N GLY A 69 0.78 -18.65 19.00
CA GLY A 69 0.77 -18.70 17.54
C GLY A 69 2.14 -18.98 16.89
N ILE A 70 3.25 -18.84 17.64
CA ILE A 70 4.61 -18.87 17.07
C ILE A 70 4.88 -20.15 16.29
N SER A 71 4.61 -21.32 16.88
CA SER A 71 4.85 -22.61 16.21
C SER A 71 4.04 -22.76 14.93
N LEU A 72 2.78 -22.32 14.94
CA LEU A 72 1.91 -22.41 13.76
C LEU A 72 2.44 -21.51 12.64
N LEU A 73 2.77 -20.25 12.96
CA LEU A 73 3.28 -19.30 11.98
C LEU A 73 4.65 -19.72 11.42
N ALA A 74 5.52 -20.26 12.25
CA ALA A 74 6.81 -20.80 11.82
C ALA A 74 6.66 -22.03 10.91
N ASP A 75 5.69 -22.91 11.18
CA ASP A 75 5.36 -24.02 10.29
C ASP A 75 4.83 -23.51 8.95
N MET A 76 4.03 -22.43 8.93
CA MET A 76 3.54 -21.81 7.69
C MET A 76 4.68 -21.32 6.78
N LEU A 77 5.75 -20.76 7.35
CA LEU A 77 6.94 -20.32 6.61
C LEU A 77 7.69 -21.46 5.87
N LYS A 78 7.32 -22.71 6.15
CA LYS A 78 7.87 -23.92 5.50
C LYS A 78 6.95 -24.46 4.40
N THR A 79 5.78 -23.87 4.21
CA THR A 79 4.74 -24.36 3.28
C THR A 79 4.68 -23.55 2.00
N ASP A 80 4.14 -24.15 0.94
CA ASP A 80 3.85 -23.47 -0.32
C ASP A 80 2.44 -22.85 -0.27
N CYS A 81 2.28 -21.81 0.56
CA CYS A 81 0.99 -21.12 0.78
C CYS A 81 0.88 -19.79 0.01
N GLY A 82 1.88 -19.46 -0.80
CA GLY A 82 1.98 -18.21 -1.57
C GLY A 82 2.67 -17.07 -0.81
N GLU A 83 3.37 -16.22 -1.56
CA GLU A 83 4.25 -15.17 -1.03
C GLU A 83 3.56 -14.17 -0.08
N PHE A 84 2.29 -13.84 -0.33
CA PHE A 84 1.51 -12.95 0.54
C PHE A 84 1.22 -13.57 1.90
N VAL A 85 0.91 -14.87 1.94
CA VAL A 85 0.66 -15.58 3.20
C VAL A 85 1.97 -15.73 3.98
N LEU A 86 3.08 -15.99 3.29
CA LEU A 86 4.42 -16.07 3.89
C LEU A 86 4.85 -14.72 4.47
N ASP A 87 4.63 -13.62 3.75
CA ASP A 87 4.91 -12.27 4.24
C ASP A 87 4.01 -11.91 5.43
N ALA A 88 2.72 -12.25 5.39
CA ALA A 88 1.83 -12.04 6.54
C ALA A 88 2.23 -12.88 7.77
N ALA A 89 2.72 -14.12 7.56
CA ALA A 89 3.22 -14.95 8.65
C ALA A 89 4.53 -14.40 9.24
N ALA A 90 5.43 -13.90 8.40
CA ALA A 90 6.65 -13.24 8.82
C ALA A 90 6.33 -11.93 9.59
N GLU A 91 5.41 -11.12 9.08
CA GLU A 91 4.92 -9.91 9.76
C GLU A 91 4.28 -10.26 11.12
N ALA A 92 3.47 -11.32 11.19
CA ALA A 92 2.85 -11.79 12.42
C ALA A 92 3.88 -12.21 13.47
N LEU A 93 4.91 -12.97 13.08
CA LEU A 93 6.03 -13.33 13.96
C LEU A 93 6.80 -12.08 14.42
N GLY A 94 7.01 -11.12 13.54
CA GLY A 94 7.61 -9.82 13.87
C GLY A 94 6.80 -9.03 14.90
N LYS A 95 5.47 -9.02 14.76
CA LYS A 95 4.54 -8.38 15.72
C LYS A 95 4.50 -9.06 17.08
N ILE A 96 4.65 -10.39 17.12
CA ILE A 96 4.81 -11.14 18.39
C ILE A 96 6.12 -10.73 19.09
N GLY A 97 7.18 -10.46 18.32
CA GLY A 97 8.44 -9.91 18.81
C GLY A 97 9.38 -10.94 19.43
N GLU A 98 10.08 -10.55 20.49
CA GLU A 98 11.17 -11.34 21.11
C GLU A 98 10.86 -12.81 21.39
N PRO A 99 9.64 -13.22 21.82
CA PRO A 99 9.31 -14.63 22.02
C PRO A 99 9.52 -15.52 20.79
N ALA A 100 9.44 -14.97 19.56
CA ALA A 100 9.64 -15.73 18.32
C ALA A 100 11.12 -15.93 17.96
N ILE A 101 12.05 -15.14 18.51
CA ILE A 101 13.47 -15.13 18.12
C ILE A 101 14.15 -16.51 18.23
N PRO A 102 13.98 -17.29 19.31
CA PRO A 102 14.63 -18.60 19.39
C PRO A 102 14.26 -19.53 18.24
N MET A 103 12.99 -19.52 17.82
CA MET A 103 12.50 -20.34 16.72
C MET A 103 13.00 -19.82 15.37
N LEU A 104 13.01 -18.49 15.17
CA LEU A 104 13.52 -17.88 13.94
C LEU A 104 15.02 -18.14 13.74
N ARG A 105 15.82 -18.04 14.81
CA ARG A 105 17.26 -18.36 14.76
C ARG A 105 17.53 -19.81 14.42
N ASP A 106 16.75 -20.73 14.98
CA ASP A 106 16.83 -22.15 14.63
C ASP A 106 16.51 -22.39 13.15
N MET A 107 15.47 -21.74 12.63
CA MET A 107 15.12 -21.82 11.21
C MET A 107 16.24 -21.28 10.30
N ILE A 108 16.81 -20.13 10.63
CA ILE A 108 17.92 -19.53 9.86
C ILE A 108 19.13 -20.48 9.83
N ALA A 109 19.43 -21.15 10.94
CA ALA A 109 20.59 -22.03 11.03
C ALA A 109 20.40 -23.40 10.36
N ASN A 110 19.18 -23.95 10.39
CA ASN A 110 18.95 -25.37 10.13
C ASN A 110 17.99 -25.69 8.96
N GLU A 111 17.28 -24.71 8.40
CA GLU A 111 16.30 -24.94 7.32
C GLU A 111 16.83 -24.57 5.92
N LEU A 112 16.01 -24.78 4.89
CA LEU A 112 16.31 -24.40 3.51
C LEU A 112 16.45 -22.87 3.36
N THR A 113 17.22 -22.44 2.36
CA THR A 113 17.49 -21.02 2.07
C THR A 113 16.21 -20.17 1.99
N GLU A 114 15.14 -20.69 1.38
CA GLU A 114 13.86 -19.97 1.29
C GLU A 114 13.19 -19.78 2.66
N THR A 115 13.16 -20.82 3.50
CA THR A 115 12.62 -20.70 4.85
C THR A 115 13.46 -19.75 5.70
N ALA A 116 14.79 -19.78 5.56
CA ALA A 116 15.68 -18.85 6.23
C ALA A 116 15.44 -17.40 5.79
N TYR A 117 15.14 -17.16 4.51
CA TYR A 117 14.80 -15.84 3.98
C TYR A 117 13.58 -15.23 4.68
N TRP A 118 12.48 -15.98 4.77
CA TRP A 118 11.28 -15.52 5.47
C TRP A 118 11.50 -15.33 6.98
N ALA A 119 12.32 -16.18 7.60
CA ALA A 119 12.67 -16.06 9.01
C ALA A 119 13.50 -14.78 9.29
N VAL A 120 14.44 -14.42 8.42
CA VAL A 120 15.14 -13.12 8.47
C VAL A 120 14.16 -11.97 8.26
N GLY A 121 13.21 -12.12 7.34
CA GLY A 121 12.11 -11.16 7.15
C GLY A 121 11.31 -10.90 8.42
N ALA A 122 10.95 -11.96 9.14
CA ALA A 122 10.24 -11.87 10.41
C ALA A 122 11.04 -11.10 11.48
N LEU A 123 12.36 -11.35 11.57
CA LEU A 123 13.25 -10.55 12.44
C LEU A 123 13.28 -9.08 12.02
N GLY A 124 13.27 -8.80 10.71
CA GLY A 124 13.20 -7.46 10.15
C GLY A 124 11.99 -6.67 10.62
N TYR A 125 10.82 -7.29 10.60
CA TYR A 125 9.58 -6.69 11.09
C TYR A 125 9.61 -6.34 12.59
N MET A 126 10.48 -6.94 13.40
CA MET A 126 10.60 -6.61 14.83
C MET A 126 11.24 -5.24 15.06
N LYS A 127 12.13 -4.78 14.17
CA LYS A 127 12.87 -3.50 14.29
C LYS A 127 13.56 -3.32 15.65
N THR A 128 14.14 -4.39 16.19
CA THR A 128 14.83 -4.37 17.48
C THR A 128 16.34 -4.47 17.35
N GLN A 129 17.06 -3.93 18.32
CA GLN A 129 18.52 -4.09 18.43
C GLN A 129 18.93 -5.56 18.56
N LEU A 130 18.07 -6.42 19.12
CA LEU A 130 18.34 -7.85 19.25
C LEU A 130 18.43 -8.54 17.88
N ALA A 131 17.58 -8.13 16.93
CA ALA A 131 17.63 -8.60 15.54
C ALA A 131 18.85 -8.06 14.77
N ARG A 132 19.42 -6.92 15.19
CA ARG A 132 20.63 -6.35 14.55
C ARG A 132 21.80 -7.31 14.55
N GLU A 133 22.03 -8.00 15.67
CA GLU A 133 23.13 -8.97 15.80
C GLU A 133 22.96 -10.12 14.80
N ASP A 134 21.72 -10.54 14.56
CA ASP A 134 21.38 -11.57 13.57
C ASP A 134 21.65 -11.07 12.14
N PHE A 135 21.31 -9.81 11.81
CA PHE A 135 21.61 -9.24 10.49
C PHE A 135 23.10 -9.07 10.23
N VAL A 136 23.86 -8.58 11.21
CA VAL A 136 25.33 -8.50 11.10
C VAL A 136 25.93 -9.90 10.93
N GLY A 137 25.40 -10.90 11.65
CA GLY A 137 25.78 -12.30 11.47
C GLY A 137 25.44 -12.83 10.07
N ALA A 138 24.28 -12.48 9.53
CA ALA A 138 23.84 -12.89 8.19
C ALA A 138 24.73 -12.31 7.08
N LEU A 139 25.15 -11.04 7.20
CA LEU A 139 26.08 -10.41 6.25
C LEU A 139 27.38 -11.21 6.06
N GLY A 140 27.89 -11.85 7.12
CA GLY A 140 29.15 -12.60 7.08
C GLY A 140 29.01 -14.08 6.72
N ASN A 141 27.82 -14.67 6.87
CA ASN A 141 27.63 -16.13 6.77
C ASN A 141 26.65 -16.56 5.69
N HIS A 142 25.78 -15.66 5.21
CA HIS A 142 24.72 -15.95 4.25
C HIS A 142 24.64 -14.84 3.19
N LEU A 143 25.52 -14.89 2.19
CA LEU A 143 25.54 -13.89 1.11
C LEU A 143 24.19 -13.77 0.38
N ASP A 144 23.47 -14.88 0.21
CA ASP A 144 22.12 -14.90 -0.40
C ASP A 144 21.07 -14.11 0.41
N LEU A 145 21.34 -13.83 1.69
CA LEU A 145 20.48 -13.06 2.59
C LEU A 145 21.04 -11.66 2.87
N ALA A 146 22.25 -11.35 2.37
CA ALA A 146 22.98 -10.15 2.73
C ALA A 146 22.28 -8.87 2.24
N GLY A 147 21.63 -8.91 1.07
CA GLY A 147 20.82 -7.80 0.57
C GLY A 147 19.63 -7.48 1.46
N LEU A 148 18.97 -8.49 2.02
CA LEU A 148 17.85 -8.32 2.96
C LEU A 148 18.34 -7.81 4.33
N ALA A 149 19.46 -8.36 4.82
CA ALA A 149 20.11 -7.90 6.05
C ALA A 149 20.54 -6.43 5.94
N ALA A 150 21.07 -6.01 4.78
CA ALA A 150 21.45 -4.61 4.54
C ALA A 150 20.26 -3.65 4.64
N MET A 151 19.10 -4.04 4.08
CA MET A 151 17.87 -3.24 4.18
C MET A 151 17.41 -3.09 5.63
N TYR A 152 17.35 -4.19 6.39
CA TYR A 152 16.90 -4.10 7.79
C TYR A 152 17.89 -3.38 8.70
N LEU A 153 19.19 -3.43 8.42
CA LEU A 153 20.17 -2.58 9.12
C LEU A 153 19.96 -1.09 8.81
N ALA A 154 19.54 -0.75 7.59
CA ALA A 154 19.17 0.62 7.23
C ALA A 154 17.94 1.09 8.03
N ASP A 155 16.91 0.26 8.16
CA ASP A 155 15.69 0.55 8.93
C ASP A 155 15.95 0.79 10.43
N LEU A 156 17.02 0.21 10.99
CA LEU A 156 17.42 0.45 12.38
C LEU A 156 18.15 1.81 12.58
N ASP A 157 18.44 2.54 11.50
CA ASP A 157 19.09 3.86 11.45
C ASP A 157 20.37 3.98 12.32
N ASN A 158 21.15 2.89 12.41
CA ASN A 158 22.41 2.89 13.15
C ASN A 158 23.61 3.20 12.23
N LYS A 159 24.12 4.42 12.34
CA LYS A 159 25.23 4.93 11.51
C LYS A 159 26.54 4.12 11.63
N GLU A 160 26.72 3.37 12.71
CA GLU A 160 27.90 2.52 12.90
C GLU A 160 27.93 1.36 11.89
N ASP A 161 26.79 0.98 11.30
CA ASP A 161 26.69 -0.12 10.33
C ASP A 161 27.26 0.21 8.96
N VAL A 162 27.52 1.49 8.64
CA VAL A 162 28.09 1.89 7.34
C VAL A 162 29.40 1.16 7.02
N ALA A 163 30.28 1.02 8.02
CA ALA A 163 31.57 0.35 7.83
C ALA A 163 31.41 -1.15 7.56
N THR A 164 30.53 -1.81 8.30
CA THR A 164 30.22 -3.23 8.13
C THR A 164 29.60 -3.49 6.77
N LEU A 165 28.58 -2.70 6.39
CA LEU A 165 27.91 -2.80 5.10
C LEU A 165 28.88 -2.60 3.94
N TYR A 166 29.76 -1.59 4.02
CA TYR A 166 30.73 -1.35 2.96
C TYR A 166 31.77 -2.47 2.84
N THR A 167 32.17 -3.07 3.97
CA THR A 167 33.10 -4.21 3.96
C THR A 167 32.48 -5.41 3.24
N THR A 168 31.26 -5.81 3.61
CA THR A 168 30.55 -6.91 2.93
C THR A 168 30.25 -6.58 1.46
N TYR A 169 29.89 -5.33 1.15
CA TYR A 169 29.68 -4.88 -0.23
C TYR A 169 30.90 -5.13 -1.14
N GLN A 170 32.12 -5.00 -0.60
CA GLN A 170 33.35 -5.25 -1.36
C GLN A 170 33.60 -6.73 -1.66
N GLU A 171 32.91 -7.63 -0.96
CA GLU A 171 33.00 -9.08 -1.14
C GLU A 171 31.95 -9.62 -2.13
N LEU A 172 30.95 -8.81 -2.50
CA LEU A 172 29.91 -9.18 -3.46
C LEU A 172 30.46 -9.39 -4.86
N SER A 173 29.81 -10.27 -5.62
CA SER A 173 30.10 -10.41 -7.05
C SER A 173 29.53 -9.22 -7.84
N GLU A 174 30.14 -8.83 -8.96
CA GLU A 174 29.65 -7.71 -9.82
C GLU A 174 28.25 -7.98 -10.47
N PHE A 175 27.68 -9.15 -10.22
CA PHE A 175 26.35 -9.57 -10.70
C PHE A 175 25.36 -9.83 -9.56
N ASP A 176 25.76 -9.50 -8.34
CA ASP A 176 24.94 -9.73 -7.16
C ASP A 176 23.76 -8.75 -7.14
N ASP A 177 22.55 -9.28 -7.06
CA ASP A 177 21.32 -8.51 -7.01
C ASP A 177 21.14 -7.77 -5.67
N ALA A 178 21.95 -8.08 -4.66
CA ALA A 178 22.00 -7.33 -3.40
C ALA A 178 22.70 -5.96 -3.53
N ILE A 179 23.51 -5.73 -4.58
CA ILE A 179 24.30 -4.48 -4.75
C ILE A 179 23.47 -3.21 -4.51
N PRO A 180 22.28 -3.02 -5.10
CA PRO A 180 21.46 -1.82 -4.90
C PRO A 180 21.07 -1.61 -3.44
N ASN A 181 20.70 -2.68 -2.73
CA ASN A 181 20.28 -2.62 -1.33
C ASN A 181 21.42 -2.12 -0.43
N PHE A 182 22.64 -2.60 -0.66
CA PHE A 182 23.82 -2.11 0.05
C PHE A 182 24.10 -0.63 -0.23
N GLU A 183 24.08 -0.23 -1.50
CA GLU A 183 24.35 1.16 -1.86
C GLU A 183 23.30 2.11 -1.27
N GLU A 184 22.03 1.73 -1.25
CA GLU A 184 20.94 2.51 -0.68
C GLU A 184 21.03 2.58 0.85
N ALA A 185 21.26 1.45 1.52
CA ALA A 185 21.47 1.38 2.97
C ALA A 185 22.65 2.28 3.41
N ILE A 186 23.78 2.22 2.69
CA ILE A 186 24.95 3.06 2.97
C ILE A 186 24.61 4.55 2.79
N ARG A 187 23.91 4.93 1.71
CA ARG A 187 23.50 6.33 1.48
C ARG A 187 22.59 6.83 2.59
N HIS A 188 21.63 6.00 3.03
CA HIS A 188 20.70 6.34 4.09
C HIS A 188 21.41 6.59 5.41
N LEU A 189 22.17 5.60 5.90
CA LEU A 189 22.83 5.66 7.20
C LEU A 189 23.91 6.74 7.26
N ALA A 190 24.55 7.07 6.12
CA ALA A 190 25.48 8.19 6.02
C ALA A 190 24.79 9.57 5.98
N GLY A 191 23.46 9.62 5.84
CA GLY A 191 22.68 10.86 5.74
C GLY A 191 22.78 11.56 4.38
N SER A 192 23.25 10.86 3.33
CA SER A 192 23.36 11.41 1.97
C SER A 192 22.03 11.44 1.23
N GLU A 193 21.09 10.57 1.60
CA GLU A 193 19.75 10.47 1.02
C GLU A 193 18.76 10.03 2.10
N ARG A 194 17.51 10.48 1.99
CA ARG A 194 16.44 9.96 2.85
C ARG A 194 15.96 8.67 2.21
N TYR A 195 16.13 7.54 2.91
CA TYR A 195 15.47 6.29 2.53
C TYR A 195 13.98 6.59 2.39
N PRO A 196 13.31 6.14 1.31
CA PRO A 196 11.88 6.36 1.18
C PRO A 196 11.20 5.93 2.48
N ASP A 197 10.31 6.76 3.05
CA ASP A 197 9.50 6.41 4.23
C ASP A 197 8.56 5.24 3.84
N ILE A 198 9.11 4.03 3.68
CA ILE A 198 8.42 2.75 3.48
C ILE A 198 7.54 2.46 4.71
N GLU A 199 7.95 2.98 5.87
CA GLU A 199 7.35 2.71 7.18
C GLU A 199 5.93 3.21 7.39
N ARG A 200 5.47 4.29 6.73
CA ARG A 200 4.18 4.92 7.09
C ARG A 200 2.95 4.21 6.54
N ARG A 201 3.10 3.31 5.56
CA ARG A 201 1.95 2.63 4.92
C ARG A 201 1.91 1.14 5.21
N GLU A 202 2.99 0.57 5.74
CA GLU A 202 3.18 -0.88 5.77
C GLU A 202 2.59 -1.59 6.97
N SER A 203 2.29 -0.96 8.10
CA SER A 203 1.86 -1.73 9.29
C SER A 203 0.35 -1.75 9.56
N ASN A 204 -0.46 -0.94 8.86
CA ASN A 204 -1.90 -0.94 9.11
C ASN A 204 -2.58 -2.09 8.37
N TRP A 205 -2.83 -3.18 9.09
CA TRP A 205 -3.47 -4.37 8.57
C TRP A 205 -4.79 -4.07 7.86
N ARG A 206 -5.55 -3.04 8.28
CA ARG A 206 -6.86 -2.70 7.70
C ARG A 206 -6.82 -2.35 6.21
N THR A 207 -5.66 -1.92 5.71
CA THR A 207 -5.49 -1.50 4.31
C THR A 207 -4.32 -2.19 3.61
N ARG A 208 -3.29 -2.64 4.34
CA ARG A 208 -2.09 -3.26 3.75
C ARG A 208 -2.42 -4.44 2.84
N TRP A 209 -3.29 -5.32 3.32
CA TRP A 209 -3.65 -6.58 2.66
C TRP A 209 -4.89 -6.46 1.76
N ARG A 210 -5.41 -5.24 1.57
CA ARG A 210 -6.48 -4.98 0.60
C ARG A 210 -5.90 -4.85 -0.80
N TYR A 211 -6.60 -5.39 -1.79
CA TYR A 211 -6.24 -5.28 -3.20
C TYR A 211 -6.14 -3.83 -3.67
N ARG A 212 -5.17 -3.54 -4.55
CA ARG A 212 -4.89 -2.17 -4.96
C ARG A 212 -5.41 -1.76 -6.35
N PRO A 213 -5.68 -0.45 -6.50
CA PRO A 213 -6.12 0.15 -7.76
C PRO A 213 -5.17 0.24 -8.96
N SER A 214 -3.94 -0.29 -8.89
CA SER A 214 -2.94 -0.08 -9.94
C SER A 214 -3.19 -0.92 -11.20
N GLY A 215 -4.12 -1.89 -11.18
CA GLY A 215 -4.34 -2.82 -12.29
C GLY A 215 -3.63 -4.17 -12.12
N GLU A 216 -2.86 -4.32 -11.05
CA GLU A 216 -2.31 -5.58 -10.59
C GLU A 216 -3.13 -6.04 -9.39
N TRP A 217 -3.60 -7.28 -9.43
CA TRP A 217 -4.41 -7.90 -8.39
C TRP A 217 -3.56 -8.28 -7.17
N THR A 218 -2.82 -7.31 -6.63
CA THR A 218 -1.83 -7.55 -5.59
C THR A 218 -1.97 -6.49 -4.48
N PRO A 219 -1.88 -6.90 -3.20
CA PRO A 219 -1.61 -6.00 -2.09
C PRO A 219 -0.36 -5.15 -2.33
N MET A 220 -0.11 -4.16 -1.48
CA MET A 220 1.17 -3.45 -1.53
C MET A 220 2.32 -4.43 -1.33
N LEU A 221 3.19 -4.56 -2.35
CA LEU A 221 4.36 -5.41 -2.22
C LEU A 221 5.26 -4.82 -1.13
N SER A 222 5.52 -5.64 -0.11
CA SER A 222 6.50 -5.29 0.91
C SER A 222 7.91 -5.43 0.33
N PRO A 223 8.91 -4.80 0.95
CA PRO A 223 10.30 -4.98 0.55
C PRO A 223 10.73 -6.46 0.65
N LEU A 224 10.13 -7.22 1.58
CA LEU A 224 10.35 -8.66 1.73
C LEU A 224 9.84 -9.45 0.51
N ILE A 225 8.64 -9.16 0.01
CA ILE A 225 8.10 -9.79 -1.21
C ILE A 225 8.91 -9.37 -2.44
N ILE A 226 9.21 -8.07 -2.58
CA ILE A 226 10.01 -7.58 -3.72
C ILE A 226 11.37 -8.29 -3.77
N GLY A 227 12.04 -8.42 -2.62
CA GLY A 227 13.30 -9.16 -2.54
C GLY A 227 13.16 -10.64 -2.91
N HIS A 228 12.07 -11.30 -2.51
CA HIS A 228 11.83 -12.71 -2.86
C HIS A 228 11.64 -12.89 -4.37
N VAL A 229 10.79 -12.06 -4.99
CA VAL A 229 10.53 -12.09 -6.44
C VAL A 229 11.81 -11.85 -7.24
N LEU A 230 12.66 -10.91 -6.81
CA LEU A 230 13.94 -10.61 -7.46
C LEU A 230 14.93 -11.77 -7.34
N ARG A 231 14.99 -12.45 -6.19
CA ARG A 231 15.84 -13.64 -5.97
C ARG A 231 15.45 -14.79 -6.89
N GLU A 232 14.15 -15.04 -7.07
CA GLU A 232 13.63 -16.07 -7.98
C GLU A 232 13.82 -15.69 -9.46
N ASN A 233 13.86 -14.39 -9.77
CA ASN A 233 13.98 -13.87 -11.14
C ASN A 233 15.11 -12.83 -11.25
N PRO A 234 16.37 -13.25 -11.07
CA PRO A 234 17.49 -12.31 -10.95
C PRO A 234 17.71 -11.56 -12.26
N VAL A 235 17.59 -10.24 -12.20
CA VAL A 235 17.91 -9.36 -13.32
C VAL A 235 19.42 -9.17 -13.35
N LYS A 236 20.09 -9.80 -14.33
CA LYS A 236 21.54 -9.63 -14.52
C LYS A 236 21.86 -8.23 -15.02
N VAL A 237 22.10 -7.31 -14.10
CA VAL A 237 22.65 -5.99 -14.41
C VAL A 237 24.15 -6.04 -14.14
N ASN A 238 24.97 -5.69 -15.13
CA ASN A 238 26.41 -5.54 -14.92
C ASN A 238 26.66 -4.23 -14.17
N VAL A 239 26.75 -4.32 -12.83
CA VAL A 239 27.01 -3.17 -11.97
C VAL A 239 28.42 -3.30 -11.40
N LYS A 240 29.33 -2.44 -11.86
CA LYS A 240 30.65 -2.33 -11.22
C LYS A 240 30.50 -1.77 -9.80
N LEU A 241 31.10 -2.46 -8.84
CA LEU A 241 31.17 -1.99 -7.46
C LEU A 241 31.80 -0.58 -7.40
N LYS A 242 31.21 0.28 -6.58
CA LYS A 242 31.56 1.69 -6.43
C LYS A 242 32.48 1.89 -5.23
N SER A 243 33.36 2.89 -5.30
CA SER A 243 34.04 3.37 -4.09
C SER A 243 33.04 3.99 -3.12
N LEU A 244 33.35 4.02 -1.83
CA LEU A 244 32.49 4.63 -0.82
C LEU A 244 32.13 6.08 -1.18
N ASP A 245 33.12 6.90 -1.56
CA ASP A 245 32.89 8.28 -2.00
C ASP A 245 31.88 8.40 -3.15
N LYS A 246 31.88 7.43 -4.06
CA LYS A 246 30.98 7.40 -5.21
C LYS A 246 29.56 6.96 -4.81
N ILE A 247 29.43 6.02 -3.87
CA ILE A 247 28.12 5.64 -3.28
C ILE A 247 27.51 6.84 -2.57
N LEU A 248 28.30 7.57 -1.79
CA LEU A 248 27.87 8.74 -1.02
C LEU A 248 27.61 9.99 -1.88
N SER A 249 28.15 10.02 -3.10
CA SER A 249 27.90 11.13 -4.04
C SER A 249 26.46 11.10 -4.56
N ARG A 250 25.73 12.21 -4.37
CA ARG A 250 24.35 12.35 -4.83
C ARG A 250 24.27 12.22 -6.36
N PRO A 251 23.42 11.35 -6.94
CA PRO A 251 23.21 11.32 -8.39
C PRO A 251 22.63 12.67 -8.84
N LYS A 252 23.24 13.28 -9.87
CA LYS A 252 22.81 14.59 -10.40
C LYS A 252 21.38 14.60 -10.96
N ASP A 253 20.82 13.41 -11.26
CA ASP A 253 19.55 13.24 -11.97
C ASP A 253 18.45 12.59 -11.10
N THR A 254 18.58 12.60 -9.76
CA THR A 254 17.46 12.20 -8.91
C THR A 254 16.31 13.19 -9.09
N ILE A 255 15.17 12.67 -9.57
CA ILE A 255 13.92 13.37 -9.81
C ILE A 255 13.63 14.31 -8.63
N ALA A 256 13.30 15.56 -8.96
CA ALA A 256 13.02 16.67 -8.05
C ALA A 256 12.22 16.24 -6.80
N GLY A 257 12.93 15.95 -5.72
CA GLY A 257 12.38 15.50 -4.44
C GLY A 257 12.58 16.52 -3.33
N SER A 258 12.68 17.81 -3.67
CA SER A 258 12.63 18.87 -2.67
C SER A 258 11.88 20.11 -3.17
N ASP A 259 10.70 19.92 -3.74
CA ASP A 259 9.70 20.99 -3.79
C ASP A 259 8.96 21.01 -2.45
N ALA A 260 9.66 21.30 -1.35
CA ALA A 260 8.99 21.62 -0.09
C ALA A 260 8.03 22.82 -0.26
N TRP A 261 8.18 23.56 -1.36
CA TRP A 261 7.42 24.76 -1.70
C TRP A 261 6.87 24.66 -3.12
N CYS A 262 5.61 25.05 -3.30
CA CYS A 262 4.97 25.10 -4.61
C CYS A 262 5.57 26.21 -5.47
N GLN A 263 6.05 25.88 -6.67
CA GLN A 263 6.64 26.87 -7.59
C GLN A 263 5.62 27.88 -8.16
N HIS A 264 4.33 27.62 -8.02
CA HIS A 264 3.26 28.52 -8.50
C HIS A 264 2.79 29.50 -7.42
N CYS A 265 2.49 29.02 -6.21
CA CYS A 265 1.98 29.87 -5.13
C CYS A 265 3.01 30.19 -4.03
N GLY A 266 4.21 29.59 -4.07
CA GLY A 266 5.32 29.88 -3.16
C GLY A 266 5.21 29.23 -1.77
N GLU A 267 4.27 28.31 -1.58
CA GLU A 267 3.82 27.87 -0.25
C GLU A 267 4.11 26.40 -0.01
N GLU A 268 4.18 25.99 1.26
CA GLU A 268 4.61 24.64 1.63
C GLU A 268 3.70 23.57 1.00
N ILE A 269 4.30 22.60 0.32
CA ILE A 269 3.56 21.48 -0.27
C ILE A 269 2.98 20.62 0.87
N LEU A 270 1.65 20.52 0.91
CA LEU A 270 0.92 19.65 1.81
C LEU A 270 0.72 18.28 1.17
N SER A 271 0.45 17.26 1.96
CA SER A 271 0.11 15.92 1.45
C SER A 271 -1.22 15.40 2.00
N PRO A 272 -2.34 16.13 1.82
CA PRO A 272 -3.64 15.58 2.18
C PRO A 272 -3.89 14.35 1.30
N TYR A 273 -4.32 13.24 1.89
CA TYR A 273 -4.54 11.98 1.15
C TYR A 273 -3.25 11.37 0.56
N GLY A 274 -2.07 11.77 1.05
CA GLY A 274 -0.79 11.22 0.59
C GLY A 274 -0.34 11.72 -0.80
N VAL A 275 -0.99 12.75 -1.34
CA VAL A 275 -0.62 13.40 -2.60
C VAL A 275 0.02 14.76 -2.34
N PRO A 276 1.28 14.99 -2.73
CA PRO A 276 1.97 16.27 -2.52
C PRO A 276 1.36 17.36 -3.41
N VAL A 277 0.61 18.27 -2.81
CA VAL A 277 -0.06 19.39 -3.49
C VAL A 277 0.00 20.68 -2.67
N CYS A 278 -0.11 21.84 -3.32
CA CYS A 278 -0.18 23.10 -2.58
C CYS A 278 -1.50 23.23 -1.78
N PRO A 279 -1.56 24.12 -0.75
CA PRO A 279 -2.73 24.26 0.12
C PRO A 279 -4.06 24.56 -0.60
N GLU A 280 -4.03 25.33 -1.69
CA GLU A 280 -5.22 25.57 -2.53
C GLU A 280 -5.76 24.27 -3.15
N THR A 281 -4.86 23.43 -3.63
CA THR A 281 -5.21 22.14 -4.26
C THR A 281 -5.66 21.14 -3.22
N ALA A 282 -5.00 21.16 -2.05
CA ALA A 282 -5.39 20.41 -0.88
C ALA A 282 -6.84 20.68 -0.47
N TYR A 283 -7.23 21.97 -0.43
CA TYR A 283 -8.59 22.37 -0.11
C TYR A 283 -9.61 21.81 -1.10
N GLY A 284 -9.34 21.90 -2.42
CA GLY A 284 -10.17 21.28 -3.45
C GLY A 284 -10.30 19.76 -3.32
N GLY A 285 -9.23 19.09 -2.89
CA GLY A 285 -9.24 17.65 -2.57
C GLY A 285 -10.19 17.31 -1.42
N THR A 286 -10.20 18.11 -0.34
CA THR A 286 -11.16 17.89 0.77
C THR A 286 -12.61 18.05 0.35
N LEU A 287 -12.88 19.00 -0.54
CA LEU A 287 -14.20 19.21 -1.11
C LEU A 287 -14.65 18.03 -1.98
N TYR A 288 -13.75 17.48 -2.81
CA TYR A 288 -14.02 16.27 -3.59
C TYR A 288 -14.25 15.06 -2.69
N GLY A 289 -13.39 14.83 -1.70
CA GLY A 289 -13.52 13.71 -0.75
C GLY A 289 -14.83 13.74 0.03
N GLU A 290 -15.32 14.92 0.44
CA GLU A 290 -16.65 15.02 1.08
C GLU A 290 -17.79 14.63 0.13
N ASP A 291 -17.70 14.97 -1.17
CA ASP A 291 -18.70 14.55 -2.17
C ASP A 291 -18.68 13.04 -2.39
N VAL A 292 -17.50 12.41 -2.38
CA VAL A 292 -17.35 10.94 -2.41
C VAL A 292 -18.15 10.34 -1.25
N LEU A 293 -17.86 10.75 -0.01
CA LEU A 293 -18.53 10.22 1.17
C LEU A 293 -20.06 10.42 1.13
N LYS A 294 -20.53 11.60 0.71
CA LYS A 294 -21.96 11.88 0.56
C LYS A 294 -22.64 10.97 -0.46
N ARG A 295 -21.96 10.61 -1.56
CA ARG A 295 -22.48 9.62 -2.52
C ARG A 295 -22.61 8.24 -1.88
N HIS A 296 -21.62 7.82 -1.09
CA HIS A 296 -21.69 6.55 -0.35
C HIS A 296 -22.82 6.55 0.71
N LEU A 297 -22.97 7.64 1.46
CA LEU A 297 -24.07 7.82 2.43
C LEU A 297 -25.44 7.76 1.74
N SER A 298 -25.58 8.42 0.59
CA SER A 298 -26.83 8.42 -0.19
C SER A 298 -27.19 7.03 -0.73
N ALA A 299 -26.17 6.21 -0.99
CA ALA A 299 -26.31 4.81 -1.35
C ALA A 299 -26.59 3.89 -0.13
N ARG A 300 -26.88 4.45 1.05
CA ARG A 300 -27.17 3.74 2.31
C ARG A 300 -26.04 2.82 2.77
N ARG A 301 -24.79 3.20 2.48
CA ARG A 301 -23.61 2.57 3.07
C ARG A 301 -23.42 3.14 4.47
N ALA A 302 -23.07 2.31 5.46
CA ALA A 302 -22.91 2.73 6.85
C ALA A 302 -21.43 2.90 7.24
N THR A 303 -20.55 2.04 6.74
CA THR A 303 -19.14 1.98 7.14
C THR A 303 -18.19 2.19 5.95
N ILE A 304 -17.01 2.74 6.22
CA ILE A 304 -15.93 2.90 5.23
C ILE A 304 -15.46 1.52 4.71
N PRO A 305 -15.24 0.49 5.55
CA PRO A 305 -14.97 -0.87 5.08
C PRO A 305 -16.00 -1.43 4.10
N ALA A 306 -17.29 -1.28 4.39
CA ALA A 306 -18.35 -1.74 3.49
C ALA A 306 -18.35 -0.97 2.16
N ALA A 307 -18.06 0.34 2.20
CA ALA A 307 -17.91 1.15 1.01
C ALA A 307 -16.76 0.68 0.11
N LEU A 308 -15.60 0.37 0.69
CA LEU A 308 -14.45 -0.15 -0.06
C LEU A 308 -14.70 -1.57 -0.61
N ASN A 309 -15.26 -2.49 0.19
CA ASN A 309 -15.54 -3.86 -0.28
C ASN A 309 -16.48 -3.86 -1.48
N GLN A 310 -17.48 -2.98 -1.50
CA GLN A 310 -18.36 -2.86 -2.67
C GLN A 310 -17.62 -2.29 -3.88
N MET A 311 -16.71 -1.33 -3.68
CA MET A 311 -15.91 -0.79 -4.78
C MET A 311 -15.02 -1.86 -5.39
N ASP A 312 -14.43 -2.71 -4.56
CA ASP A 312 -13.62 -3.86 -5.00
C ASP A 312 -14.50 -4.81 -5.81
N GLN A 313 -15.63 -5.28 -5.26
CA GLN A 313 -16.57 -6.17 -5.94
C GLN A 313 -17.01 -5.66 -7.32
N LEU A 314 -17.32 -4.36 -7.45
CA LEU A 314 -17.73 -3.78 -8.73
C LEU A 314 -16.64 -3.86 -9.82
N VAL A 315 -15.37 -3.66 -9.46
CA VAL A 315 -14.24 -3.78 -10.42
C VAL A 315 -14.11 -5.22 -10.93
N ILE A 316 -14.37 -6.17 -10.05
CA ILE A 316 -14.26 -7.60 -10.34
C ILE A 316 -15.40 -8.05 -11.26
N GLU A 317 -16.64 -7.76 -10.87
CA GLU A 317 -17.85 -8.24 -11.54
C GLU A 317 -18.14 -7.51 -12.85
N THR A 318 -17.94 -6.19 -12.89
CA THR A 318 -18.44 -5.36 -13.99
C THR A 318 -17.37 -5.10 -15.06
N ILE A 319 -16.09 -5.20 -14.71
CA ILE A 319 -15.02 -4.51 -15.44
C ILE A 319 -13.92 -5.45 -15.97
N SER A 320 -14.04 -6.79 -15.77
CA SER A 320 -13.13 -7.82 -16.30
C SER A 320 -11.65 -7.41 -16.24
N GLY A 321 -11.22 -7.01 -15.04
CA GLY A 321 -9.85 -6.56 -14.79
C GLY A 321 -9.48 -5.30 -15.56
N TRP A 322 -10.32 -4.26 -15.48
CA TRP A 322 -10.12 -2.92 -16.04
C TRP A 322 -10.38 -2.74 -17.55
N SER A 323 -10.63 -3.84 -18.27
CA SER A 323 -10.79 -3.84 -19.74
C SER A 323 -12.06 -3.13 -20.22
N GLY A 324 -13.05 -2.91 -19.34
CA GLY A 324 -14.28 -2.18 -19.64
C GLY A 324 -14.27 -0.67 -19.34
N LEU A 325 -13.27 -0.16 -18.60
CA LEU A 325 -13.24 1.24 -18.18
C LEU A 325 -12.39 2.13 -19.10
N SER A 326 -12.86 3.36 -19.31
CA SER A 326 -12.00 4.45 -19.77
C SER A 326 -10.97 4.82 -18.70
N GLU A 327 -9.83 5.34 -19.12
CA GLU A 327 -8.78 5.83 -18.22
C GLU A 327 -9.33 6.79 -17.15
N ARG A 328 -10.24 7.69 -17.55
CA ARG A 328 -10.94 8.58 -16.63
C ARG A 328 -11.74 7.85 -15.55
N GLU A 329 -12.50 6.82 -15.93
CA GLU A 329 -13.28 6.04 -14.96
C GLU A 329 -12.35 5.31 -13.98
N ARG A 330 -11.19 4.84 -14.48
CA ARG A 330 -10.17 4.24 -13.62
C ARG A 330 -9.61 5.22 -12.60
N ASP A 331 -9.33 6.44 -13.03
CA ASP A 331 -8.76 7.45 -12.17
C ASP A 331 -9.77 8.01 -11.16
N CYS A 332 -11.03 8.19 -11.56
CA CYS A 332 -12.10 8.51 -10.62
C CYS A 332 -12.24 7.43 -9.55
N TRP A 333 -12.24 6.14 -9.94
CA TRP A 333 -12.32 5.04 -8.99
C TRP A 333 -11.09 5.00 -8.06
N ARG A 334 -9.87 5.21 -8.59
CA ARG A 334 -8.64 5.34 -7.79
C ARG A 334 -8.75 6.43 -6.73
N LEU A 335 -9.23 7.62 -7.12
CA LEU A 335 -9.39 8.73 -6.18
C LEU A 335 -10.44 8.45 -5.11
N GLU A 336 -11.55 7.83 -5.47
CA GLU A 336 -12.58 7.42 -4.52
C GLU A 336 -12.03 6.39 -3.52
N HIS A 337 -11.33 5.37 -4.01
CA HIS A 337 -10.76 4.31 -3.19
C HIS A 337 -9.70 4.87 -2.24
N SER A 338 -8.74 5.66 -2.76
CA SER A 338 -7.71 6.29 -1.95
C SER A 338 -8.27 7.28 -0.92
N SER A 339 -9.40 7.95 -1.20
CA SER A 339 -10.06 8.83 -0.23
C SER A 339 -10.62 8.05 0.95
N LEU A 340 -11.24 6.90 0.69
CA LEU A 340 -11.78 6.01 1.73
C LEU A 340 -10.66 5.33 2.51
N GLU A 341 -9.61 4.86 1.84
CA GLU A 341 -8.42 4.25 2.46
C GLU A 341 -7.73 5.24 3.41
N PHE A 342 -7.54 6.49 2.98
CA PHE A 342 -6.96 7.54 3.83
C PHE A 342 -7.78 7.75 5.11
N LEU A 343 -9.11 7.82 5.01
CA LEU A 343 -9.97 8.01 6.18
C LEU A 343 -9.93 6.82 7.14
N MET A 344 -9.83 5.62 6.60
CA MET A 344 -9.64 4.41 7.39
C MET A 344 -8.30 4.43 8.14
N LEU A 345 -7.22 4.83 7.46
CA LEU A 345 -5.90 5.01 8.08
C LEU A 345 -5.91 6.08 9.18
N ASP A 346 -6.72 7.13 9.00
CA ASP A 346 -6.93 8.20 9.97
C ASP A 346 -7.89 7.83 11.12
N GLY A 347 -8.42 6.60 11.10
CA GLY A 347 -9.21 6.00 12.19
C GLY A 347 -10.72 6.22 12.08
N ALA A 348 -11.23 6.73 10.96
CA ALA A 348 -12.67 6.80 10.72
C ALA A 348 -13.21 5.43 10.32
N ASN A 349 -14.28 4.97 10.99
CA ASN A 349 -14.92 3.69 10.69
C ASN A 349 -16.25 3.88 9.96
N THR A 350 -17.00 4.92 10.32
CA THR A 350 -18.26 5.30 9.67
C THR A 350 -18.05 6.37 8.61
N LEU A 351 -18.96 6.45 7.64
CA LEU A 351 -18.90 7.50 6.61
C LEU A 351 -19.18 8.89 7.22
N GLU A 352 -20.00 8.98 8.27
CA GLU A 352 -20.27 10.21 9.01
C GLU A 352 -19.02 10.72 9.75
N GLU A 353 -18.27 9.84 10.42
CA GLU A 353 -16.97 10.17 10.99
C GLU A 353 -16.01 10.66 9.92
N GLY A 354 -15.96 9.99 8.76
CA GLY A 354 -15.16 10.43 7.62
C GLY A 354 -15.53 11.85 7.15
N VAL A 355 -16.82 12.18 7.07
CA VAL A 355 -17.28 13.53 6.68
C VAL A 355 -16.85 14.56 7.73
N ALA A 356 -17.00 14.25 9.01
CA ALA A 356 -16.57 15.13 10.10
C ALA A 356 -15.06 15.39 10.02
N ARG A 357 -14.28 14.34 9.80
CA ARG A 357 -12.81 14.41 9.71
C ARG A 357 -12.31 15.21 8.50
N ILE A 358 -12.90 15.00 7.32
CA ILE A 358 -12.57 15.81 6.13
C ILE A 358 -12.89 17.29 6.37
N ARG A 359 -14.00 17.60 7.05
CA ARG A 359 -14.36 18.99 7.38
C ARG A 359 -13.37 19.61 8.36
N GLU A 360 -12.90 18.87 9.35
CA GLU A 360 -11.86 19.31 10.28
C GLU A 360 -10.55 19.61 9.54
N ILE A 361 -10.09 18.69 8.68
CA ILE A 361 -8.90 18.89 7.83
C ILE A 361 -9.06 20.15 6.97
N ARG A 362 -10.22 20.32 6.34
CA ARG A 362 -10.53 21.51 5.53
C ARG A 362 -10.49 22.80 6.34
N GLN A 363 -11.07 22.80 7.54
CA GLN A 363 -11.03 23.96 8.44
C GLN A 363 -9.59 24.29 8.85
N ASN A 364 -8.79 23.28 9.17
CA ASN A 364 -7.38 23.46 9.52
C ASN A 364 -6.61 24.08 8.35
N ILE A 365 -6.71 23.51 7.14
CA ILE A 365 -6.11 24.09 5.92
C ILE A 365 -6.55 25.54 5.75
N GLY A 366 -7.86 25.82 5.87
CA GLY A 366 -8.39 27.18 5.75
C GLY A 366 -7.95 28.16 6.85
N SER A 367 -7.60 27.66 8.05
CA SER A 367 -7.20 28.50 9.18
C SER A 367 -5.73 28.94 9.13
N TYR A 368 -4.83 28.07 8.65
CA TYR A 368 -3.42 28.38 8.42
C TYR A 368 -3.21 29.25 7.18
N TRP A 369 -4.11 29.12 6.20
CA TRP A 369 -4.00 29.72 4.89
C TRP A 369 -4.72 31.09 4.82
N LYS A 370 -3.97 32.19 4.84
CA LYS A 370 -4.50 33.55 4.66
C LYS A 370 -4.52 33.95 3.18
N LEU A 371 -5.58 33.65 2.45
CA LEU A 371 -5.74 34.17 1.10
C LEU A 371 -6.46 35.53 1.04
N PRO A 372 -6.03 36.43 0.12
CA PRO A 372 -6.82 37.57 -0.31
C PRO A 372 -7.66 37.24 -1.58
N ARG A 373 -8.94 37.66 -1.57
CA ARG A 373 -9.86 37.98 -2.71
C ARG A 373 -10.97 36.98 -3.09
N ALA A 374 -12.06 37.58 -3.56
CA ALA A 374 -13.42 37.06 -3.76
C ALA A 374 -13.62 35.91 -4.77
N GLU A 375 -12.55 35.34 -5.33
CA GLU A 375 -12.61 34.21 -6.28
C GLU A 375 -12.77 32.84 -5.57
N PHE A 376 -12.67 32.82 -4.23
CA PHE A 376 -12.68 31.62 -3.39
C PHE A 376 -14.04 31.14 -2.88
N HIS A 377 -15.14 31.79 -3.26
CA HIS A 377 -16.48 31.34 -2.86
C HIS A 377 -17.04 30.22 -3.73
N ASP A 378 -16.35 29.87 -4.82
CA ASP A 378 -16.81 28.83 -5.74
C ASP A 378 -16.14 27.48 -5.42
N GLU A 379 -16.77 26.71 -4.52
CA GLU A 379 -16.35 25.33 -4.21
C GLU A 379 -16.30 24.43 -5.47
N SER A 380 -17.12 24.71 -6.50
CA SER A 380 -17.11 23.95 -7.75
C SER A 380 -15.83 24.19 -8.54
N LEU A 381 -15.37 25.43 -8.59
CA LEU A 381 -14.11 25.79 -9.25
C LEU A 381 -12.90 25.15 -8.57
N LEU A 382 -12.85 25.16 -7.23
CA LEU A 382 -11.76 24.55 -6.47
C LEU A 382 -11.69 23.03 -6.66
N LYS A 383 -12.85 22.34 -6.69
CA LYS A 383 -12.93 20.91 -7.04
C LYS A 383 -12.42 20.66 -8.47
N LYS A 384 -12.84 21.49 -9.44
CA LYS A 384 -12.39 21.37 -10.84
C LYS A 384 -10.88 21.55 -10.97
N GLN A 385 -10.30 22.52 -10.25
CA GLN A 385 -8.84 22.75 -10.24
C GLN A 385 -8.07 21.58 -9.61
N PHE A 386 -8.56 21.01 -8.51
CA PHE A 386 -7.97 19.82 -7.90
C PHE A 386 -7.90 18.66 -8.91
N LEU A 387 -9.01 18.35 -9.58
CA LEU A 387 -9.06 17.29 -10.58
C LEU A 387 -8.11 17.59 -11.76
N LEU A 388 -8.10 18.82 -12.28
CA LEU A 388 -7.20 19.22 -13.38
C LEU A 388 -5.72 19.05 -13.02
N LYS A 389 -5.32 19.37 -11.79
CA LYS A 389 -3.95 19.19 -11.31
C LYS A 389 -3.53 17.72 -11.21
N LEU A 390 -4.49 16.82 -11.05
CA LEU A 390 -4.27 15.38 -11.11
C LEU A 390 -4.36 14.82 -12.54
N GLY A 391 -4.46 15.68 -13.55
CA GLY A 391 -4.65 15.27 -14.95
C GLY A 391 -6.07 14.86 -15.31
N LEU A 392 -7.05 15.10 -14.43
CA LEU A 392 -8.44 14.68 -14.57
C LEU A 392 -9.34 15.86 -14.96
N SER A 393 -9.96 15.81 -16.14
CA SER A 393 -10.93 16.82 -16.57
C SER A 393 -12.37 16.40 -16.24
N LEU A 394 -13.15 17.32 -15.64
CA LEU A 394 -14.59 17.16 -15.42
C LEU A 394 -15.43 17.33 -16.70
N ASP A 395 -14.88 17.98 -17.73
CA ASP A 395 -15.65 18.31 -18.92
C ASP A 395 -15.94 17.02 -19.71
N GLU A 396 -17.20 16.59 -19.70
CA GLU A 396 -17.71 15.59 -20.64
C GLU A 396 -17.35 16.01 -22.06
N GLN A 397 -16.70 15.10 -22.79
CA GLN A 397 -16.63 15.07 -24.25
C GLN A 397 -16.58 16.43 -24.97
N LYS A 398 -15.37 16.82 -25.36
CA LYS A 398 -15.17 17.16 -26.78
C LYS A 398 -14.26 16.13 -27.42
N LYS A 399 -14.83 14.96 -27.73
CA LYS A 399 -14.53 14.42 -29.06
C LYS A 399 -14.96 15.53 -30.01
N ASP A 400 -14.07 15.97 -30.90
CA ASP A 400 -14.46 16.72 -32.09
C ASP A 400 -15.41 15.83 -32.90
N CYS A 401 -16.68 15.79 -32.50
CA CYS A 401 -17.74 15.35 -33.36
C CYS A 401 -17.84 16.46 -34.38
N LYS A 402 -17.28 16.24 -35.58
CA LYS A 402 -17.43 17.16 -36.72
C LYS A 402 -18.88 17.60 -36.75
N THR A 403 -19.13 18.85 -36.35
CA THR A 403 -20.46 19.44 -36.41
C THR A 403 -20.94 19.29 -37.83
N VAL A 404 -22.00 18.49 -38.04
CA VAL A 404 -22.58 18.27 -39.38
C VAL A 404 -22.84 19.64 -39.99
N GLY A 405 -22.16 19.92 -41.11
CA GLY A 405 -22.24 21.20 -41.77
C GLY A 405 -23.68 21.48 -42.16
N ARG A 406 -24.09 22.74 -42.09
CA ARG A 406 -25.47 23.18 -42.39
C ARG A 406 -25.97 22.70 -43.77
N ASN A 407 -25.06 22.41 -44.70
CA ASN A 407 -25.35 21.91 -46.04
C ASN A 407 -25.03 20.41 -46.27
N ASP A 408 -24.51 19.69 -45.28
CA ASP A 408 -24.19 18.26 -45.37
C ASP A 408 -25.47 17.41 -45.30
N THR A 409 -25.38 16.16 -45.76
CA THR A 409 -26.50 15.21 -45.71
C THR A 409 -26.88 14.91 -44.25
N CYS A 410 -28.17 14.98 -43.96
CA CYS A 410 -28.70 14.89 -42.60
C CYS A 410 -28.54 13.47 -42.04
N PRO A 411 -27.95 13.29 -40.84
CA PRO A 411 -27.62 11.97 -40.30
C PRO A 411 -28.83 11.13 -39.88
N CYS A 412 -30.05 11.69 -39.87
CA CYS A 412 -31.29 10.93 -39.63
C CYS A 412 -31.70 10.00 -40.79
N GLY A 413 -30.88 9.91 -41.86
CA GLY A 413 -31.13 9.03 -42.99
C GLY A 413 -32.15 9.55 -44.00
N SER A 414 -32.63 10.79 -43.86
CA SER A 414 -33.65 11.37 -44.75
C SER A 414 -33.16 11.72 -46.16
N GLY A 415 -31.84 11.68 -46.41
CA GLY A 415 -31.20 12.07 -47.68
C GLY A 415 -31.21 13.57 -47.98
N ARG A 416 -31.73 14.42 -47.08
CA ARG A 416 -31.81 15.89 -47.26
C ARG A 416 -30.65 16.62 -46.58
N LYS A 417 -30.36 17.87 -46.98
CA LYS A 417 -29.37 18.72 -46.28
C LYS A 417 -29.82 19.04 -44.84
N PHE A 418 -28.90 19.04 -43.88
CA PHE A 418 -29.18 19.18 -42.44
C PHE A 418 -30.11 20.35 -42.09
N LYS A 419 -29.86 21.56 -42.63
CA LYS A 419 -30.69 22.76 -42.40
C LYS A 419 -32.14 22.68 -42.86
N LYS A 420 -32.47 21.72 -43.73
CA LYS A 420 -33.83 21.53 -44.25
C LYS A 420 -34.54 20.33 -43.62
N CYS A 421 -33.90 19.66 -42.65
CA CYS A 421 -34.45 18.51 -41.94
C CYS A 421 -34.36 18.75 -40.42
N CYS A 422 -33.43 18.11 -39.72
CA CYS A 422 -33.29 18.22 -38.26
C CYS A 422 -32.67 19.54 -37.77
N GLY A 423 -32.03 20.32 -38.65
CA GLY A 423 -31.44 21.63 -38.31
C GLY A 423 -32.36 22.81 -38.59
N ARG A 424 -33.69 22.63 -38.44
CA ARG A 424 -34.70 23.68 -38.54
C ARG A 424 -34.93 24.36 -37.20
#